data_AF-A0A1H6YDK5-F1
#
_entry.id   AF-A0A1H6YDK5-F1
#
_cell.length_a   1.000
_cell.length_b   1.000
_cell.length_c   1.000
_cell.angle_alpha   90.00
_cell.angle_beta   90.00
_cell.angle_gamma   90.00
#
_symmetry.space_group_name_H-M   'P 1'
#
loop_
_entity.id
_entity.type
_entity.pdbx_description
1 polymer ?
#
loop_
_entity_poly.entity_id
_entity_poly.type
_entity_poly.pdbx_seq_one_letter_code
_entity_poly.pdbx_strand_id
1 'polypeptide(L)'
;MELSSDYALTDIVQGRYDFGVRLGDELTRDSSAVRIAPDLQFAIVGAPAYFASRAMPANPQDLTNHACINLRLPTRGNLYAWELRKDQSELNVRVDGQLVFNGIYQIVNAALSGHGLAYVPEDLARPHLESRRLLPVMKSWWCTFPGYHLYYSSQRETLRAMQILIEALHYGE
;
A
#
# COMPACT_ATOMS: atom_id res chain seq x y z
N MET A 1 -6.10 16.68 -18.52
CA MET A 1 -6.07 15.95 -17.23
C MET A 1 -4.63 15.65 -16.92
N GLU A 2 -4.18 16.03 -15.74
CA GLU A 2 -2.86 15.71 -15.20
C GLU A 2 -3.03 14.72 -14.05
N LEU A 3 -2.11 13.76 -13.94
CA LEU A 3 -2.09 12.78 -12.86
C LEU A 3 -0.74 12.88 -12.15
N SER A 4 -0.79 13.18 -10.86
CA SER A 4 0.36 13.18 -9.98
C SER A 4 0.17 12.07 -8.94
N SER A 5 1.24 11.32 -8.66
CA SER A 5 1.21 10.22 -7.71
C SER A 5 2.41 10.33 -6.78
N ASP A 6 2.12 10.50 -5.50
CA ASP A 6 3.09 10.44 -4.42
C ASP A 6 2.42 9.92 -3.13
N TYR A 7 3.25 9.56 -2.16
CA TYR A 7 2.79 9.15 -0.83
C TYR A 7 2.63 10.33 0.13
N ALA A 8 2.64 11.58 -0.35
CA ALA A 8 2.52 12.75 0.50
C ALA A 8 1.05 13.00 0.80
N LEU A 9 0.72 13.39 2.03
CA LEU A 9 -0.62 13.87 2.39
C LEU A 9 -0.82 15.29 1.85
N THR A 10 -0.79 15.41 0.52
CA THR A 10 -0.90 16.68 -0.18
C THR A 10 -2.31 17.23 -0.03
N ASP A 11 -2.40 18.47 0.45
CA ASP A 11 -3.64 19.23 0.43
C ASP A 11 -4.00 19.54 -1.02
N ILE A 12 -5.10 18.96 -1.50
CA ILE A 12 -5.55 19.13 -2.89
C ILE A 12 -5.90 20.58 -3.22
N VAL A 13 -6.31 21.39 -2.23
CA VAL A 13 -6.60 22.81 -2.42
C VAL A 13 -5.31 23.59 -2.61
N GLN A 14 -4.33 23.40 -1.72
CA GLN A 14 -3.02 24.07 -1.83
C GLN A 14 -2.25 23.61 -3.08
N GLY A 15 -2.32 22.31 -3.39
CA GLY A 15 -1.72 21.71 -4.58
C GLY A 15 -2.46 22.02 -5.88
N ARG A 16 -3.59 22.72 -5.83
CA ARG A 16 -4.45 23.07 -6.98
C ARG A 16 -4.94 21.85 -7.78
N TYR A 17 -5.09 20.71 -7.10
CA TYR A 17 -5.73 19.52 -7.66
C TYR A 17 -7.25 19.64 -7.62
N ASP A 18 -7.92 19.04 -8.60
CA ASP A 18 -9.38 19.02 -8.64
C ASP A 18 -9.99 17.97 -7.69
N PHE A 19 -9.27 16.87 -7.45
CA PHE A 19 -9.62 15.76 -6.55
C PHE A 19 -8.34 15.03 -6.10
N GLY A 20 -8.47 14.14 -5.13
CA GLY A 20 -7.42 13.19 -4.76
C GLY A 20 -7.96 11.77 -4.63
N VAL A 21 -7.06 10.80 -4.58
CA VAL A 21 -7.36 9.39 -4.33
C VAL A 21 -6.53 8.90 -3.15
N ARG A 22 -7.16 8.32 -2.12
CA ARG A 22 -6.53 7.82 -0.88
C ARG A 22 -7.20 6.56 -0.38
N LEU A 23 -6.55 5.85 0.54
CA LEU A 23 -7.21 4.77 1.27
C LEU A 23 -8.33 5.36 2.14
N GLY A 24 -9.43 4.63 2.29
CA GLY A 24 -10.64 5.17 2.92
C GLY A 24 -10.44 5.55 4.39
N ASP A 25 -9.49 4.93 5.08
CA ASP A 25 -9.13 5.20 6.48
C ASP A 25 -8.20 6.40 6.67
N GLU A 26 -7.58 6.90 5.60
CA GLU A 26 -6.78 8.13 5.62
C GLU A 26 -7.64 9.41 5.48
N LEU A 27 -8.92 9.27 5.17
CA LEU A 27 -9.81 10.40 4.91
C LEU A 27 -10.43 10.96 6.20
N THR A 28 -10.40 12.30 6.32
CA THR A 28 -11.10 13.02 7.40
C THR A 28 -12.62 13.02 7.16
N ARG A 29 -13.41 13.08 8.24
CA ARG A 29 -14.89 13.05 8.16
C ARG A 29 -15.53 14.19 7.37
N ASP A 30 -14.83 15.30 7.17
CA ASP A 30 -15.38 16.52 6.56
C ASP A 30 -15.27 16.58 5.02
N SER A 31 -14.70 15.56 4.37
CA SER A 31 -14.58 15.49 2.91
C SER A 31 -15.68 14.65 2.26
N SER A 32 -16.30 15.13 1.18
CA SER A 32 -17.09 14.29 0.29
C SER A 32 -16.16 13.24 -0.33
N ALA A 33 -16.46 11.96 -0.10
CA ALA A 33 -15.65 10.84 -0.54
C ALA A 33 -16.52 9.77 -1.20
N VAL A 34 -16.07 9.25 -2.34
CA VAL A 34 -16.74 8.18 -3.06
C VAL A 34 -15.79 7.00 -3.16
N ARG A 35 -16.27 5.81 -2.77
CA ARG A 35 -15.51 4.57 -2.93
C ARG A 35 -15.34 4.25 -4.42
N ILE A 36 -14.11 3.99 -4.83
CA ILE A 36 -13.75 3.73 -6.24
C ILE A 36 -12.99 2.41 -6.45
N ALA A 37 -12.74 1.65 -5.38
CA ALA A 37 -12.06 0.37 -5.45
C ALA A 37 -12.55 -0.62 -4.37
N PRO A 38 -12.38 -1.93 -4.59
CA PRO A 38 -12.57 -2.94 -3.54
C PRO A 38 -11.55 -2.73 -2.41
N ASP A 39 -11.75 -3.44 -1.30
CA ASP A 39 -10.80 -3.44 -0.19
C ASP A 39 -9.41 -3.89 -0.64
N LEU A 40 -8.38 -3.23 -0.10
CA LEU A 40 -7.00 -3.45 -0.48
C LEU A 40 -6.32 -4.32 0.57
N GLN A 41 -5.87 -5.51 0.19
CA GLN A 41 -5.04 -6.35 1.06
C GLN A 41 -3.56 -6.06 0.83
N PHE A 42 -2.77 -5.98 1.90
CA PHE A 42 -1.31 -5.96 1.86
C PHE A 42 -0.74 -7.32 2.23
N ALA A 43 0.25 -7.74 1.46
CA ALA A 43 0.93 -9.01 1.57
C ALA A 43 2.40 -8.84 1.93
N ILE A 44 2.91 -9.72 2.78
CA ILE A 44 4.36 -9.92 2.94
C ILE A 44 4.80 -11.02 1.97
N VAL A 45 5.83 -10.73 1.17
CA VAL A 45 6.32 -11.62 0.12
C VAL A 45 7.85 -11.66 0.07
N GLY A 46 8.40 -12.77 -0.42
CA GLY A 46 9.83 -12.91 -0.72
C GLY A 46 10.09 -13.92 -1.83
N ALA A 47 11.14 -13.75 -2.62
CA ALA A 47 11.46 -14.70 -3.68
C ALA A 47 11.97 -16.04 -3.12
N PRO A 48 11.73 -17.19 -3.80
CA PRO A 48 12.29 -18.47 -3.40
C PRO A 48 13.80 -18.45 -3.15
N ALA A 49 14.56 -17.71 -3.99
CA ALA A 49 16.01 -17.58 -3.86
C ALA A 49 16.45 -16.93 -2.53
N TYR A 50 15.65 -16.03 -1.97
CA TYR A 50 15.95 -15.40 -0.68
C TYR A 50 15.93 -16.42 0.47
N PHE A 51 15.07 -17.43 0.37
CA PHE A 51 14.88 -18.50 1.35
C PHE A 51 15.79 -19.72 1.12
N ALA A 52 16.64 -19.72 0.09
CA ALA A 52 17.55 -20.84 -0.17
C ALA A 52 18.48 -21.15 1.03
N SER A 53 18.81 -20.13 1.83
CA SER A 53 19.66 -20.24 3.01
C SER A 53 19.02 -19.66 4.28
N ARG A 54 17.71 -19.40 4.26
CA ARG A 54 16.99 -18.70 5.35
C ARG A 54 15.65 -19.39 5.62
N ALA A 55 15.38 -19.67 6.89
CA ALA A 55 14.06 -20.10 7.30
C ALA A 55 13.03 -18.99 7.02
N MET A 56 11.80 -19.36 6.67
CA MET A 56 10.73 -18.38 6.50
C MET A 56 10.24 -17.89 7.87
N PRO A 57 10.03 -16.58 8.08
CA PRO A 57 9.53 -16.08 9.35
C PRO A 57 8.08 -16.54 9.57
N ALA A 58 7.74 -16.85 10.82
CA ALA A 58 6.40 -17.27 11.22
C ALA A 58 5.66 -16.16 11.97
N ASN A 59 6.38 -15.31 12.69
CA ASN A 59 5.84 -14.24 13.53
C ASN A 59 6.56 -12.90 13.29
N PRO A 60 5.93 -11.77 13.67
CA PRO A 60 6.51 -10.44 13.48
C PRO A 60 7.91 -10.25 14.07
N GLN A 61 8.20 -10.90 15.20
CA GLN A 61 9.53 -10.83 15.83
C GLN A 61 10.63 -11.43 14.95
N ASP A 62 10.31 -12.44 14.15
CA ASP A 62 11.27 -13.12 13.26
C ASP A 62 11.78 -12.18 12.17
N LEU A 63 11.01 -11.14 11.81
CA LEU A 63 11.40 -10.13 10.80
C LEU A 63 12.72 -9.42 11.16
N THR A 64 13.09 -9.36 12.44
CA THR A 64 14.39 -8.82 12.89
C THR A 64 15.60 -9.61 12.35
N ASN A 65 15.41 -10.87 11.97
CA ASN A 65 16.44 -11.73 11.39
C ASN A 65 16.44 -11.72 9.84
N HIS A 66 15.62 -10.86 9.23
CA HIS A 66 15.46 -10.78 7.78
C HIS A 66 15.80 -9.40 7.25
N ALA A 67 16.40 -9.37 6.05
CA ALA A 67 16.46 -8.15 5.27
C ALA A 67 15.03 -7.81 4.81
N CYS A 68 14.50 -6.69 5.31
CA CYS A 68 13.23 -6.15 4.85
C CYS A 68 13.45 -4.94 3.93
N ILE A 69 12.64 -4.84 2.88
CA ILE A 69 12.72 -3.78 1.90
C ILE A 69 11.77 -2.67 2.34
N ASN A 70 12.31 -1.49 2.59
CA ASN A 70 11.60 -0.39 3.20
C ASN A 70 11.01 0.59 2.18
N LEU A 71 9.81 1.10 2.46
CA LEU A 71 9.21 2.22 1.73
C LEU A 71 9.49 3.53 2.49
N ARG A 72 10.06 4.52 1.82
CA ARG A 72 10.25 5.87 2.31
C ARG A 72 9.03 6.70 2.01
N LEU A 73 8.41 7.23 3.05
CA LEU A 73 7.36 8.22 2.92
C LEU A 73 7.98 9.62 2.78
N PRO A 74 7.31 10.55 2.08
CA PRO A 74 7.82 11.91 1.85
C PRO A 74 7.77 12.80 3.11
N THR A 75 7.04 12.42 4.16
CA THR A 75 7.14 13.09 5.46
C THR A 75 8.51 12.80 6.08
N ARG A 76 9.18 13.85 6.57
CA ARG A 76 10.61 13.84 6.95
C ARG A 76 11.02 12.56 7.70
N GLY A 77 11.89 11.77 7.07
CA GLY A 77 12.67 10.71 7.71
C GLY A 77 11.97 9.37 7.94
N ASN A 78 10.64 9.28 7.77
CA ASN A 78 9.91 8.09 8.18
C ASN A 78 9.85 7.03 7.08
N LEU A 79 10.33 5.83 7.43
CA LEU A 79 10.02 4.61 6.71
C LEU A 79 8.61 4.17 7.11
N TYR A 80 7.85 3.65 6.16
CA TYR A 80 6.52 3.10 6.42
C TYR A 80 6.63 1.92 7.38
N ALA A 81 5.92 1.99 8.51
CA ALA A 81 5.82 0.88 9.44
C ALA A 81 4.85 -0.15 8.85
N TRP A 82 5.24 -1.42 8.85
CA TRP A 82 4.37 -2.48 8.36
C TRP A 82 3.24 -2.69 9.35
N GLU A 83 2.02 -2.52 8.89
CA GLU A 83 0.82 -2.75 9.68
C GLU A 83 0.46 -4.23 9.56
N LEU A 84 0.53 -4.97 10.67
CA LEU A 84 0.29 -6.41 10.72
C LEU A 84 -0.87 -6.68 11.65
N ARG A 85 -1.82 -7.51 11.21
CA ARG A 85 -3.00 -7.87 12.00
C ARG A 85 -3.25 -9.36 11.94
N LYS A 86 -3.50 -9.96 13.11
CA LYS A 86 -3.87 -11.36 13.26
C LYS A 86 -4.84 -11.51 14.43
N ASP A 87 -6.03 -12.02 14.18
CA ASP A 87 -7.10 -12.14 15.18
C ASP A 87 -7.39 -10.78 15.85
N GLN A 88 -7.17 -10.67 17.17
CA GLN A 88 -7.31 -9.41 17.92
C GLN A 88 -5.99 -8.62 18.06
N SER A 89 -4.89 -9.12 17.48
CA SER A 89 -3.58 -8.48 17.57
C SER A 89 -3.36 -7.55 16.38
N GLU A 90 -3.02 -6.30 16.66
CA GLU A 90 -2.60 -5.31 15.66
C GLU A 90 -1.24 -4.72 16.05
N LEU A 91 -0.31 -4.65 15.09
CA LEU A 91 1.07 -4.25 15.32
C LEU A 91 1.56 -3.35 14.19
N ASN A 92 2.24 -2.26 14.55
CA ASN A 92 3.01 -1.45 13.60
C ASN A 92 4.49 -1.78 13.76
N VAL A 93 5.05 -2.52 12.79
CA VAL A 93 6.41 -3.04 12.85
C VAL A 93 7.34 -2.17 12.01
N ARG A 94 8.33 -1.56 12.67
CA ARG A 94 9.47 -0.97 11.97
C ARG A 94 10.49 -2.08 11.71
N VAL A 95 10.82 -2.26 10.44
CA VAL A 95 11.70 -3.35 9.98
C VAL A 95 13.04 -2.80 9.51
N ASP A 96 14.08 -3.60 9.69
CA ASP A 96 15.45 -3.25 9.27
C ASP A 96 15.79 -3.87 7.91
N GLY A 97 16.65 -3.18 7.16
CA GLY A 97 17.18 -3.69 5.90
C GLY A 97 17.92 -2.64 5.11
N GLN A 98 18.75 -3.08 4.17
CA GLN A 98 19.66 -2.22 3.42
C GLN A 98 18.97 -1.43 2.31
N LEU A 99 17.84 -1.92 1.81
CA LEU A 99 17.15 -1.33 0.68
C LEU A 99 15.98 -0.46 1.14
N VAL A 100 15.98 0.78 0.67
CA VAL A 100 14.92 1.76 0.89
C VAL A 100 14.55 2.36 -0.46
N PHE A 101 13.27 2.31 -0.82
CA PHE A 101 12.73 2.92 -2.04
C PHE A 101 11.62 3.90 -1.70
N ASN A 102 11.29 4.80 -2.61
CA ASN A 102 10.17 5.73 -2.50
C ASN A 102 8.98 5.31 -3.39
N GLY A 103 8.93 4.06 -3.84
CA GLY A 103 7.91 3.54 -4.75
C GLY A 103 7.72 2.03 -4.62
N ILE A 104 6.46 1.59 -4.64
CA ILE A 104 6.11 0.19 -4.37
C ILE A 104 6.54 -0.78 -5.48
N TYR A 105 6.57 -0.34 -6.73
CA TYR A 105 7.00 -1.17 -7.86
C TYR A 105 8.47 -1.56 -7.77
N GLN A 106 9.33 -0.64 -7.30
CA GLN A 106 10.74 -0.90 -7.06
C GLN A 106 10.92 -1.91 -5.92
N ILE A 107 10.09 -1.84 -4.88
CA ILE A 107 10.08 -2.80 -3.77
C ILE A 107 9.74 -4.21 -4.27
N VAL A 108 8.70 -4.35 -5.09
CA VAL A 108 8.32 -5.64 -5.70
C VAL A 108 9.47 -6.22 -6.54
N ASN A 109 10.11 -5.39 -7.37
CA ASN A 109 11.24 -5.81 -8.20
C ASN A 109 12.46 -6.24 -7.37
N ALA A 110 12.76 -5.54 -6.27
CA ALA A 110 13.83 -5.90 -5.35
C ALA A 110 13.55 -7.24 -4.66
N ALA A 111 12.30 -7.49 -4.25
CA ALA A 111 11.88 -8.75 -3.65
C ALA A 111 11.97 -9.92 -4.64
N LEU A 112 11.52 -9.72 -5.90
CA LEU A 112 11.65 -10.69 -6.99
C LEU A 112 13.10 -11.07 -7.27
N SER A 113 14.01 -10.11 -7.10
CA SER A 113 15.45 -10.29 -7.27
C SER A 113 16.12 -10.90 -6.03
N GLY A 114 15.36 -11.27 -4.99
CA GLY A 114 15.85 -11.97 -3.80
C GLY A 114 16.55 -11.11 -2.76
N HIS A 115 16.36 -9.78 -2.77
CA HIS A 115 17.05 -8.87 -1.86
C HIS A 115 16.44 -8.77 -0.46
N GLY A 116 15.28 -9.38 -0.22
CA GLY A 116 14.61 -9.31 1.07
C GLY A 116 13.13 -9.62 1.00
N LEU A 117 12.47 -9.38 2.15
CA LEU A 117 11.02 -9.41 2.29
C LEU A 117 10.42 -8.05 1.95
N ALA A 118 9.27 -8.06 1.29
CA ALA A 118 8.54 -6.85 0.93
C ALA A 118 7.12 -6.90 1.49
N TYR A 119 6.62 -5.75 1.93
CA TYR A 119 5.23 -5.54 2.33
C TYR A 119 4.56 -4.62 1.31
N VAL A 120 3.64 -5.18 0.52
CA VAL A 120 3.11 -4.55 -0.70
C VAL A 120 1.64 -4.89 -0.90
N PRO A 121 0.87 -4.09 -1.65
CA PRO A 121 -0.47 -4.47 -2.07
C PRO A 121 -0.47 -5.84 -2.75
N GLU A 122 -1.37 -6.73 -2.32
CA GLU A 122 -1.46 -8.11 -2.81
C GLU A 122 -1.69 -8.14 -4.32
N ASP A 123 -2.51 -7.22 -4.87
CA ASP A 123 -2.76 -7.14 -6.32
C ASP A 123 -1.48 -6.97 -7.15
N LEU A 124 -0.47 -6.26 -6.61
CA LEU A 124 0.83 -6.11 -7.27
C LEU A 124 1.69 -7.37 -7.13
N ALA A 125 1.53 -8.12 -6.05
CA ALA A 125 2.24 -9.38 -5.83
C ALA A 125 1.56 -10.57 -6.52
N ARG A 126 0.25 -10.51 -6.79
CA ARG A 126 -0.60 -11.64 -7.19
C ARG A 126 -0.08 -12.38 -8.43
N PRO A 127 0.31 -11.72 -9.54
CA PRO A 127 0.85 -12.43 -10.70
C PRO A 127 2.15 -13.20 -10.38
N HIS A 128 2.92 -12.70 -9.40
CA HIS A 128 4.18 -13.31 -8.98
C HIS A 128 3.98 -14.44 -7.96
N LEU A 129 2.94 -14.36 -7.13
CA LEU A 129 2.51 -15.43 -6.23
C LEU A 129 1.96 -16.62 -7.03
N GLU A 130 1.09 -16.36 -8.02
CA GLU A 130 0.53 -17.38 -8.90
C GLU A 130 1.62 -18.10 -9.71
N SER A 131 2.59 -17.35 -10.23
CA SER A 131 3.75 -17.90 -10.94
C SER A 131 4.87 -18.43 -10.03
N ARG A 132 4.67 -18.41 -8.70
CA ARG A 132 5.64 -18.81 -7.67
C ARG A 132 7.01 -18.12 -7.76
N ARG A 133 7.08 -16.97 -8.41
CA ARG A 133 8.28 -16.09 -8.42
C ARG A 133 8.43 -15.36 -7.09
N LEU A 134 7.32 -15.15 -6.39
CA LEU A 134 7.27 -14.77 -4.99
C LEU A 134 6.55 -15.86 -4.19
N LEU A 135 6.98 -16.05 -2.96
CA LEU A 135 6.31 -16.86 -1.97
C LEU A 135 5.58 -15.94 -0.99
N PRO A 136 4.36 -16.30 -0.57
CA PRO A 136 3.67 -15.59 0.48
C PRO A 136 4.34 -15.88 1.83
N VAL A 137 4.45 -14.87 2.67
CA VAL A 137 5.11 -14.94 3.97
C VAL A 137 4.13 -14.48 5.03
N MET A 138 4.04 -15.21 6.15
CA MET A 138 3.20 -14.85 7.30
C MET A 138 1.76 -14.45 6.91
N LYS A 139 1.09 -15.23 6.04
CA LYS A 139 -0.26 -14.89 5.50
C LYS A 139 -1.30 -14.51 6.56
N SER A 140 -1.24 -15.13 7.73
CA SER A 140 -2.17 -14.84 8.84
C SER A 140 -2.00 -13.45 9.46
N TRP A 141 -0.94 -12.72 9.07
CA TRP A 141 -0.64 -11.35 9.52
C TRP A 141 -0.96 -10.28 8.46
N TRP A 142 -1.49 -10.66 7.30
CA TRP A 142 -1.82 -9.74 6.22
C TRP A 142 -3.00 -8.83 6.62
N CYS A 143 -2.93 -7.56 6.22
CA CYS A 143 -3.96 -6.57 6.55
C CYS A 143 -4.81 -6.23 5.34
N THR A 144 -6.11 -6.10 5.58
CA THR A 144 -7.05 -5.56 4.61
C THR A 144 -7.48 -4.17 5.06
N PHE A 145 -7.35 -3.21 4.15
CA PHE A 145 -7.70 -1.81 4.34
C PHE A 145 -8.93 -1.48 3.50
N PRO A 146 -9.75 -0.50 3.93
CA PRO A 146 -10.76 0.06 3.07
C PRO A 146 -10.15 0.49 1.73
N GLY A 147 -10.83 0.14 0.65
CA GLY A 147 -10.38 0.45 -0.71
C GLY A 147 -10.14 1.95 -0.95
N TYR A 148 -9.60 2.25 -2.12
CA TYR A 148 -9.41 3.64 -2.53
C TYR A 148 -10.73 4.41 -2.62
N HIS A 149 -10.67 5.65 -2.15
CA HIS A 149 -11.74 6.63 -2.22
C HIS A 149 -11.24 7.85 -2.99
N LEU A 150 -12.10 8.35 -3.87
CA LEU A 150 -11.94 9.65 -4.50
C LEU A 150 -12.51 10.70 -3.56
N TYR A 151 -11.72 11.70 -3.17
CA TYR A 151 -12.15 12.81 -2.33
C TYR A 151 -11.95 14.15 -3.04
N TYR A 152 -12.85 15.09 -2.77
CA TYR A 152 -12.86 16.41 -3.40
C TYR A 152 -13.47 17.46 -2.46
N SER A 153 -13.24 18.74 -2.75
CA SER A 153 -13.93 19.83 -2.05
C SER A 153 -15.40 19.88 -2.48
N SER A 154 -16.34 19.94 -1.53
CA SER A 154 -17.78 19.93 -1.77
C SER A 154 -18.27 20.97 -2.80
N GLN A 155 -17.59 22.11 -2.93
CA GLN A 155 -17.91 23.13 -3.94
C GLN A 155 -17.78 22.62 -5.39
N ARG A 156 -16.96 21.58 -5.63
CA ARG A 156 -16.66 21.01 -6.95
C ARG A 156 -17.63 19.93 -7.39
N GLU A 157 -18.51 19.43 -6.52
CA GLU A 157 -19.50 18.39 -6.84
C GLU A 157 -20.47 18.81 -7.96
N THR A 158 -20.69 20.12 -8.09
CA THR A 158 -21.60 20.71 -9.07
C THR A 158 -21.03 20.73 -10.49
N LEU A 159 -19.73 20.48 -10.66
CA LEU A 159 -19.09 20.48 -11.97
C LEU A 159 -19.43 19.20 -12.74
N ARG A 160 -19.97 19.33 -13.95
CA ARG A 160 -20.37 18.19 -14.79
C ARG A 160 -19.23 17.20 -15.04
N ALA A 161 -18.01 17.70 -15.22
CA ALA A 161 -16.83 16.85 -15.40
C ALA A 161 -16.54 15.98 -14.16
N MET A 162 -16.75 16.53 -12.95
CA MET A 162 -16.56 15.79 -11.70
C MET A 162 -17.63 14.69 -11.55
N GLN A 163 -18.88 14.99 -11.89
CA GLN A 163 -19.96 14.01 -11.85
C GLN A 163 -19.70 12.82 -12.78
N ILE A 164 -19.27 13.10 -14.03
CA ILE A 164 -18.91 12.05 -15.00
C ILE A 164 -17.75 11.20 -14.47
N LEU A 165 -16.75 11.82 -13.85
CA LEU A 165 -15.61 11.12 -13.28
C LEU A 165 -16.03 10.22 -12.10
N ILE A 166 -16.84 10.74 -11.19
CA ILE A 166 -17.38 10.00 -10.05
C ILE A 166 -18.19 8.81 -10.55
N GLU A 167 -19.11 9.02 -11.49
CA GLU A 167 -19.93 7.96 -12.08
C GLU A 167 -19.08 6.88 -12.75
N ALA A 168 -18.04 7.27 -13.49
CA ALA A 168 -17.16 6.33 -14.18
C ALA A 168 -16.24 5.52 -13.24
N LEU A 169 -15.88 6.08 -12.09
CA LEU A 169 -14.97 5.44 -11.13
C LEU A 169 -15.68 4.80 -9.95
N HIS A 170 -16.98 5.06 -9.78
CA HIS A 170 -17.74 4.55 -8.64
C HIS A 170 -17.67 3.03 -8.58
N TYR A 171 -17.25 2.52 -7.43
CA TYR A 171 -17.31 1.10 -7.14
C TYR A 171 -18.69 0.78 -6.57
N GLY A 172 -19.60 0.36 -7.44
CA GLY A 172 -20.86 -0.27 -7.05
C GLY A 172 -20.60 -1.71 -6.60
N GLU A 173 -21.23 -2.11 -5.49
CA GLU A 173 -21.13 -3.48 -4.96
C GLU A 173 -21.60 -4.56 -5.96
#